data_AF-A0A9P0PK50-F1
#
_entry.id   AF-A0A9P0PK50-F1
#
_cell.length_a   1.000
_cell.length_b   1.000
_cell.length_c   1.000
_cell.angle_alpha   90.00
_cell.angle_beta   90.00
_cell.angle_gamma   90.00
#
_symmetry.space_group_name_H-M   'P 1'
#
loop_
_entity.id
_entity.type
_entity.pdbx_description
1 polymer ?
#
loop_
_entity_poly.entity_id
_entity_poly.type
_entity_poly.pdbx_seq_one_letter_code
_entity_poly.pdbx_strand_id
1 'polypeptide(L)' 'MCIQGVSDEFYVNEHLTMQNKLIYKEARRLAKLKQYKYVWTKNGEIFARKEDTSGVIIVKDTEGLKNIK' A
#
# COMPACT_ATOMS: atom_id res chain seq x y z
N MET A 1 17.65 -21.07 -8.60
CA MET A 1 16.90 -22.12 -9.31
C MET A 1 15.65 -21.45 -9.85
N CYS A 2 15.62 -21.16 -11.15
CA CYS A 2 14.54 -20.42 -11.80
C CYS A 2 13.64 -21.45 -12.47
N ILE A 3 12.35 -21.40 -12.21
CA ILE A 3 11.38 -22.34 -12.80
C ILE A 3 11.03 -21.79 -14.20
N GLN A 4 11.44 -22.47 -15.26
CA GLN A 4 11.14 -22.02 -16.62
C GLN A 4 9.63 -22.02 -16.88
N GLY A 5 9.11 -20.94 -17.48
CA GLY A 5 7.70 -20.81 -17.87
C GLY A 5 6.78 -20.19 -16.80
N VAL A 6 7.32 -19.79 -15.65
CA VAL A 6 6.56 -19.11 -14.59
C VAL A 6 6.90 -17.62 -14.63
N SER A 7 5.88 -16.75 -14.63
CA SER A 7 6.11 -15.30 -14.52
C SER A 7 6.78 -14.99 -13.18
N ASP A 8 7.73 -14.06 -13.17
CA ASP A 8 8.32 -13.50 -11.95
C ASP A 8 7.32 -12.66 -11.14
N GLU A 9 6.15 -12.37 -11.71
CA GLU A 9 5.07 -11.64 -11.06
C GLU A 9 4.19 -12.57 -10.22
N PHE A 10 4.20 -12.36 -8.90
CA PHE A 10 3.27 -12.99 -7.98
C PHE A 10 2.40 -11.94 -7.30
N TYR A 11 1.12 -12.27 -7.11
CA TYR A 11 0.16 -11.41 -6.42
C TYR A 11 -0.20 -12.01 -5.07
N VAL A 12 -0.20 -11.18 -4.04
CA VAL A 12 -0.65 -11.57 -2.70
C VAL A 12 -1.98 -10.88 -2.42
N ASN A 13 -3.04 -11.67 -2.24
CA ASN A 13 -4.34 -11.17 -1.82
C ASN A 13 -4.46 -11.29 -0.30
N GLU A 14 -4.32 -10.17 0.39
CA GLU A 14 -4.57 -10.08 1.83
C GLU A 14 -6.07 -9.80 2.08
N HIS A 15 -6.68 -10.55 3.00
CA HIS A 15 -8.09 -10.35 3.33
C HIS A 15 -8.28 -9.21 4.34
N LEU A 16 -8.44 -7.99 3.81
CA LEU A 16 -8.75 -6.80 4.60
C LEU A 16 -10.24 -6.72 4.98
N THR A 17 -10.54 -6.03 6.07
CA THR A 17 -11.92 -5.62 6.40
C THR A 17 -12.47 -4.69 5.31
N MET A 18 -13.80 -4.59 5.17
CA MET A 18 -14.42 -3.67 4.21
C MET A 18 -13.92 -2.24 4.36
N GLN A 19 -13.81 -1.76 5.61
CA GLN A 19 -13.26 -0.45 5.93
C GLN A 19 -11.82 -0.31 5.40
N ASN A 20 -10.95 -1.27 5.70
CA ASN A 20 -9.55 -1.18 5.26
C ASN A 20 -9.42 -1.33 3.74
N LYS A 21 -10.32 -2.05 3.06
CA LYS A 21 -10.36 -2.06 1.57
C LYS A 21 -10.64 -0.68 1.01
N LEU A 22 -11.59 0.08 1.60
CA LEU A 22 -11.90 1.44 1.19
C LEU A 22 -10.72 2.39 1.46
N ILE A 23 -10.13 2.32 2.65
CA ILE A 23 -8.96 3.12 3.01
C ILE A 23 -7.78 2.79 2.09
N TYR A 24 -7.52 1.50 1.81
CA TYR A 24 -6.42 1.08 0.95
C TYR A 24 -6.59 1.54 -0.50
N LYS A 25 -7.83 1.51 -1.02
CA LYS A 25 -8.17 2.05 -2.34
C LYS A 25 -7.85 3.54 -2.41
N GLU A 26 -8.24 4.30 -1.40
CA GLU A 26 -8.04 5.74 -1.36
C GLU A 26 -6.57 6.12 -1.11
N ALA A 27 -5.88 5.38 -0.24
CA ALA A 27 -4.45 5.53 0.01
C ALA A 27 -3.65 5.33 -1.29
N ARG A 28 -3.95 4.29 -2.08
CA ARG A 28 -3.31 4.07 -3.40
C ARG A 28 -3.60 5.21 -4.37
N ARG A 29 -4.82 5.75 -4.38
CA ARG A 29 -5.19 6.89 -5.23
C ARG A 29 -4.38 8.14 -4.88
N LEU A 30 -4.33 8.50 -3.60
CA LEU A 30 -3.57 9.66 -3.10
C LEU A 30 -2.06 9.49 -3.31
N ALA A 31 -1.54 8.30 -3.02
CA ALA A 31 -0.15 7.95 -3.26
C ALA A 31 0.25 8.16 -4.73
N LYS A 32 -0.58 7.71 -5.68
CA LYS A 32 -0.33 7.93 -7.11
C LYS A 32 -0.30 9.42 -7.46
N LEU A 33 -1.24 10.20 -6.94
CA LEU A 33 -1.29 11.65 -7.19
C LEU A 33 -0.08 12.40 -6.60
N LYS A 34 0.42 11.95 -5.45
CA LYS A 34 1.50 12.59 -4.69
C LYS A 34 2.86 11.92 -4.89
N GLN A 35 2.94 11.03 -5.88
CA GLN A 35 4.15 10.32 -6.29
C GLN A 35 4.82 9.55 -5.14
N TYR A 36 4.03 8.87 -4.32
CA TYR A 36 4.57 7.92 -3.35
C TYR A 36 5.00 6.65 -4.09
N LYS A 37 6.25 6.25 -3.86
CA LYS A 37 6.84 5.07 -4.50
C LYS A 37 6.24 3.77 -3.98
N TYR A 38 5.82 3.72 -2.71
CA TYR A 38 5.36 2.49 -2.08
C TYR A 38 4.04 2.66 -1.33
N VAL A 39 3.11 1.73 -1.57
CA VAL A 39 1.92 1.50 -0.74
C VAL A 39 1.70 0.01 -0.61
N TRP A 40 1.63 -0.51 0.60
CA TRP A 40 1.45 -1.93 0.86
C TRP A 40 0.58 -2.18 2.08
N THR A 41 0.19 -3.43 2.27
CA THR A 41 -0.49 -3.88 3.49
C THR A 41 0.36 -4.90 4.22
N LYS A 42 0.22 -4.92 5.54
CA LYS A 42 0.83 -5.94 6.40
C LYS A 42 -0.01 -6.06 7.66
N ASN A 43 -0.40 -7.29 8.01
CA ASN A 43 -1.19 -7.58 9.22
C ASN A 43 -2.50 -6.76 9.30
N GLY A 44 -3.15 -6.50 8.18
CA GLY A 44 -4.37 -5.71 8.10
C GLY A 44 -4.15 -4.19 8.15
N GLU A 45 -2.94 -3.71 8.39
CA GLU A 45 -2.59 -2.29 8.38
C GLU A 45 -2.08 -1.85 7.01
N ILE A 46 -2.31 -0.57 6.69
CA ILE A 46 -1.94 0.03 5.40
C ILE A 46 -0.76 0.97 5.64
N PHE A 47 0.24 0.87 4.78
CA PHE A 47 1.47 1.63 4.86
C PHE A 47 1.70 2.38 3.55
N ALA A 48 2.25 3.59 3.65
CA ALA A 48 2.68 4.38 2.51
C ALA A 48 4.07 4.97 2.76
N ARG A 49 4.91 5.01 1.73
CA ARG A 49 6.25 5.59 1.80
C ARG A 49 6.55 6.34 0.52
N LYS A 50 7.04 7.58 0.65
CA LYS A 50 7.24 8.47 -0.49
C LYS A 50 8.46 8.06 -1.31
N GLU A 51 9.63 8.06 -0.68
CA GLU A 51 10.92 7.65 -1.29
C GLU A 51 11.66 6.64 -0.39
N ASP A 52 12.73 6.05 -0.90
CA ASP A 52 13.56 5.06 -0.19
C ASP A 52 14.24 5.58 1.08
N THR A 53 14.32 6.90 1.23
CA THR A 53 14.87 7.59 2.41
C THR A 53 13.78 8.18 3.30
N SER A 54 12.54 8.24 2.83
CA SER A 54 11.42 8.83 3.58
C SER A 54 10.95 7.92 4.71
N GLY A 55 10.31 8.51 5.72
CA GLY A 55 9.60 7.77 6.75
C GLY A 55 8.40 7.00 6.19
N VAL A 56 8.01 5.94 6.89
CA VAL A 56 6.79 5.17 6.60
C VAL A 56 5.62 5.79 7.34
N ILE A 57 4.51 5.98 6.62
CA ILE A 57 3.25 6.47 7.15
C ILE A 57 2.30 5.29 7.30
N ILE A 58 1.72 5.13 8.48
CA ILE A 58 0.70 4.12 8.75
C ILE A 58 -0.67 4.79 8.62
N VAL A 59 -1.53 4.23 7.78
CA VAL A 59 -2.89 4.72 7.52
C VAL A 59 -3.88 3.76 8.17
N LYS A 60 -4.33 4.08 9.38
CA LYS A 60 -5.26 3.23 10.15
C LYS A 60 -6.72 3.56 9.91
N ASP A 61 -6.99 4.80 9.54
CA ASP A 61 -8.32 5.38 9.42
C ASP A 61 -8.35 6.43 8.30
N THR A 62 -9.53 7.01 8.09
CA THR A 62 -9.76 8.06 7.09
C THR A 62 -9.00 9.36 7.36
N GLU A 63 -8.67 9.68 8.61
CA GLU A 63 -7.84 10.85 8.92
C GLU A 63 -6.38 10.59 8.61
N GLY A 64 -5.92 9.35 8.81
CA GLY A 64 -4.62 8.86 8.39
C GLY A 64 -4.31 9.15 6.90
N LEU A 65 -5.33 9.15 6.04
CA LEU A 65 -5.18 9.48 4.61
C LEU A 65 -4.66 10.90 4.37
N LYS A 66 -4.97 11.85 5.27
CA LYS A 66 -4.49 13.24 5.18
C LYS A 66 -2.98 13.35 5.36
N ASN A 67 -2.35 12.35 5.97
CA ASN A 67 -0.89 12.31 6.15
C ASN A 67 -0.14 11.99 4.86
N ILE A 68 -0.81 11.43 3.85
CA ILE A 68 -0.24 11.29 2.51
C ILE A 68 -0.19 12.69 1.88
N LYS A 69 0.96 13.36 2.00
CA LYS A 69 1.22 14.73 1.53
C LYS A 69 1.94 14.79 0.18
#